data_AF-A0A1V6J6H3-F1
#
_entry.id   AF-A0A1V6J6H3-F1
#
_cell.length_a   1.000
_cell.length_b   1.000
_cell.length_c   1.000
_cell.angle_alpha   90.00
_cell.angle_beta   90.00
_cell.angle_gamma   90.00
#
_symmetry.space_group_name_H-M   'P 1'
#
loop_
_entity.id
_entity.type
_entity.pdbx_description
1 polymer ?
#
loop_
_entity_poly.entity_id
_entity_poly.type
_entity_poly.pdbx_seq_one_letter_code
_entity_poly.pdbx_strand_id
1 'polypeptide(L)'
;MPATIPVHYNANGQADSFGKKSNILLLTAITTVFFVGLTVLNRFPHIFNYPTPINSQNARRQYTNATRMIRYLKLILVLIFGSIILLTIQYTKGKSEGLGIWFLSLMSVLIYIPLFYFIARSLRK
;
A
#
# COMPACT_ATOMS: atom_id res chain seq x y z
N MET A 1 -27.36 2.91 -10.26
CA MET A 1 -25.88 2.73 -10.26
C MET A 1 -25.46 2.12 -11.59
N PRO A 2 -24.52 2.73 -12.35
CA PRO A 2 -24.14 2.30 -13.71
C PRO A 2 -23.73 0.84 -13.79
N ALA A 3 -23.88 0.17 -14.94
CA ALA A 3 -23.59 -1.26 -15.09
C ALA A 3 -22.09 -1.58 -14.95
N THR A 4 -21.23 -0.62 -15.27
CA THR A 4 -19.77 -0.71 -15.22
C THR A 4 -19.17 0.34 -14.29
N ILE A 5 -17.96 0.06 -13.80
CA ILE A 5 -17.17 0.92 -12.92
C ILE A 5 -15.73 1.03 -13.45
N PRO A 6 -14.99 2.10 -13.15
CA PRO A 6 -13.55 2.14 -13.41
C PRO A 6 -12.82 0.96 -12.76
N VAL A 7 -11.90 0.35 -13.51
CA VAL A 7 -11.03 -0.75 -13.03
C VAL A 7 -9.56 -0.49 -13.28
N HIS A 8 -9.24 0.49 -14.14
CA HIS A 8 -7.90 0.99 -14.36
C HIS A 8 -7.95 2.52 -14.49
N TYR A 9 -6.84 3.16 -14.10
CA TYR A 9 -6.65 4.59 -14.21
C TYR A 9 -5.28 4.86 -14.83
N ASN A 10 -5.22 5.81 -15.76
CA ASN A 10 -3.97 6.23 -16.38
C ASN A 10 -3.10 7.09 -15.43
N ALA A 11 -1.93 7.52 -15.90
CA ALA A 11 -1.00 8.34 -15.12
C ALA A 11 -1.58 9.71 -14.69
N ASN A 12 -2.61 10.21 -15.38
CA ASN A 12 -3.31 11.44 -15.01
C ASN A 12 -4.42 11.20 -13.96
N GLY A 13 -4.58 9.94 -13.51
CA GLY A 13 -5.63 9.53 -12.59
C GLY A 13 -7.02 9.49 -13.23
N GLN A 14 -7.11 9.45 -14.56
CA GLN A 14 -8.39 9.33 -15.29
C GLN A 14 -8.70 7.86 -15.58
N ALA A 15 -9.98 7.49 -15.50
CA ALA A 15 -10.41 6.14 -15.82
C ALA A 15 -10.26 5.86 -17.32
N ASP A 16 -9.48 4.85 -17.68
CA ASP A 16 -9.23 4.42 -19.05
C ASP A 16 -9.69 2.98 -19.32
N SER A 17 -10.11 2.26 -18.29
CA SER A 17 -10.74 0.93 -18.40
C SER A 17 -11.89 0.77 -17.43
N PHE A 18 -12.93 0.05 -17.87
CA PHE A 18 -14.16 -0.17 -17.13
C PHE A 18 -14.53 -1.65 -17.06
N GLY A 19 -15.13 -2.08 -15.96
CA GLY A 19 -15.53 -3.48 -15.74
C GLY A 19 -16.71 -3.64 -14.80
N LYS A 20 -16.99 -4.87 -14.39
CA LYS A 20 -18.13 -5.20 -13.51
C LYS A 20 -17.93 -4.64 -12.10
N LYS A 21 -19.03 -4.31 -11.42
CA LYS A 21 -19.03 -3.87 -10.01
C LYS A 21 -18.36 -4.87 -9.06
N SER A 22 -18.42 -6.17 -9.38
CA SER A 22 -17.76 -7.23 -8.63
C SER A 22 -16.24 -7.02 -8.49
N ASN A 23 -15.64 -6.19 -9.34
CA ASN A 23 -14.21 -5.87 -9.24
C ASN A 23 -13.86 -5.11 -7.96
N ILE A 24 -14.81 -4.39 -7.33
CA ILE A 24 -14.60 -3.82 -5.98
C ILE A 24 -14.40 -4.93 -4.95
N LEU A 25 -15.15 -6.03 -5.06
CA LEU A 25 -15.00 -7.18 -4.16
C LEU A 25 -13.65 -7.88 -4.38
N LEU A 26 -13.24 -8.02 -5.64
CA LEU A 26 -11.91 -8.56 -5.98
C LEU A 26 -10.80 -7.67 -5.39
N LEU A 27 -10.88 -6.35 -5.57
CA LEU A 27 -9.90 -5.41 -5.03
C LEU A 27 -9.86 -5.45 -3.49
N THR A 28 -11.02 -5.55 -2.86
CA THR A 28 -11.14 -5.72 -1.41
C THR A 28 -10.49 -7.03 -0.96
N ALA A 29 -10.78 -8.13 -1.64
CA ALA A 29 -10.19 -9.44 -1.33
C ALA A 29 -8.66 -9.43 -1.46
N ILE A 30 -8.12 -8.84 -2.53
CA ILE A 30 -6.68 -8.67 -2.73
C ILE A 30 -6.07 -7.83 -1.60
N THR A 31 -6.73 -6.73 -1.22
CA THR A 31 -6.29 -5.88 -0.10
C THR A 31 -6.24 -6.65 1.21
N THR A 32 -7.26 -7.46 1.49
CA THR A 32 -7.31 -8.33 2.67
C THR A 32 -6.18 -9.37 2.64
N VAL A 33 -5.95 -10.03 1.51
CA VAL A 33 -4.87 -11.02 1.36
C VAL A 33 -3.51 -10.37 1.63
N PHE A 34 -3.23 -9.19 1.07
CA PHE A 34 -1.99 -8.48 1.35
C PHE A 34 -1.88 -8.05 2.82
N PHE A 35 -2.95 -7.53 3.41
CA PHE A 35 -2.97 -7.14 4.82
C PHE A 35 -2.67 -8.32 5.75
N VAL A 36 -3.31 -9.46 5.50
CA VAL A 36 -3.09 -10.71 6.26
C VAL A 36 -1.67 -11.22 6.02
N GLY A 37 -1.22 -11.30 4.77
CA GLY A 37 0.12 -11.73 4.40
C GLY A 37 1.21 -10.89 5.10
N LEU A 38 1.09 -9.56 5.07
CA LEU A 38 2.01 -8.68 5.80
C LEU A 38 1.90 -8.85 7.32
N THR A 39 0.71 -9.15 7.85
CA THR A 39 0.53 -9.39 9.29
C THR A 39 1.21 -10.68 9.73
N VAL A 40 1.09 -11.76 8.95
CA VAL A 40 1.77 -13.03 9.19
C VAL A 40 3.28 -12.86 9.05
N LEU A 41 3.75 -12.24 7.95
CA LEU A 41 5.16 -11.95 7.72
C LEU A 41 5.78 -11.17 8.88
N ASN A 42 5.07 -10.17 9.41
CA ASN A 42 5.53 -9.35 10.55
C ASN A 42 5.73 -10.13 11.85
N ARG A 43 5.24 -11.38 11.95
CA ARG A 43 5.50 -12.27 13.09
C ARG A 43 6.88 -12.92 13.06
N PHE A 44 7.51 -12.98 11.88
CA PHE A 44 8.77 -13.68 11.66
C PHE A 44 9.86 -12.73 11.13
N PRO A 45 10.30 -11.70 11.88
CA PRO A 45 11.28 -10.74 11.39
C PRO A 45 12.61 -11.36 10.97
N HIS A 46 12.99 -12.52 11.53
CA HIS A 46 14.25 -13.19 11.21
C HIS A 46 14.37 -13.69 9.77
N ILE A 47 13.25 -13.82 9.02
CA ILE A 47 13.27 -14.23 7.60
C ILE A 47 13.40 -13.03 6.64
N PHE A 48 13.45 -11.80 7.16
CA PHE A 48 13.53 -10.62 6.31
C PHE A 48 14.94 -10.45 5.75
N ASN A 49 15.02 -9.74 4.62
CA ASN A 49 16.28 -9.28 4.07
C ASN A 49 16.73 -8.03 4.81
N TYR A 50 17.94 -8.08 5.39
CA TYR A 50 18.55 -6.97 6.14
C TYR A 50 19.75 -6.40 5.38
N PRO A 51 19.95 -5.07 5.34
CA PRO A 51 21.11 -4.46 4.69
C PRO A 51 22.45 -4.75 5.38
N THR A 52 22.41 -5.27 6.61
CA THR A 52 23.60 -5.63 7.39
C THR A 52 23.41 -7.03 7.98
N PRO A 53 24.47 -7.84 8.11
CA PRO A 53 24.40 -9.14 8.76
C PRO A 53 23.84 -9.02 10.19
N ILE A 54 22.92 -9.91 10.53
CA ILE A 54 22.31 -9.93 11.87
C ILE A 54 23.21 -10.68 12.84
N ASN A 55 23.49 -10.07 13.98
CA ASN A 55 24.22 -10.66 15.11
C ASN A 55 23.51 -10.34 16.43
N SER A 56 23.99 -10.93 17.53
CA SER A 56 23.39 -10.78 18.86
C SER A 56 23.28 -9.33 19.34
N GLN A 57 24.22 -8.46 18.92
CA GLN A 57 24.27 -7.05 19.33
C GLN A 57 23.24 -6.19 18.58
N ASN A 58 22.98 -6.48 17.30
CA ASN A 58 22.11 -5.66 16.45
C ASN A 58 20.69 -6.24 16.23
N ALA A 59 20.47 -7.53 16.51
CA ALA A 59 19.24 -8.25 16.17
C ALA A 59 17.97 -7.56 16.68
N ARG A 60 17.94 -7.22 17.98
CA ARG A 60 16.78 -6.56 18.59
C ARG A 60 16.43 -5.24 17.89
N ARG A 61 17.46 -4.44 17.57
CA ARG A 61 17.28 -3.14 16.91
C ARG A 61 16.78 -3.33 15.48
N GLN A 62 17.41 -4.20 14.69
CA GLN A 62 17.05 -4.43 13.30
C GLN A 62 15.65 -5.05 13.17
N TYR A 63 15.31 -6.02 14.01
CA TYR A 63 13.98 -6.65 14.02
C TYR A 63 12.89 -5.65 14.42
N THR A 64 13.15 -4.82 15.43
CA THR A 64 12.21 -3.76 15.84
C THR A 64 12.03 -2.71 14.72
N ASN A 65 13.11 -2.32 14.05
CA ASN A 65 13.06 -1.36 12.95
C ASN A 65 12.26 -1.91 11.76
N ALA A 66 12.55 -3.13 11.33
CA ALA A 66 11.88 -3.74 10.20
C ALA A 66 10.40 -4.05 10.48
N THR A 67 10.06 -4.52 11.69
CA THR A 67 8.65 -4.74 12.06
C THR A 67 7.85 -3.44 12.22
N ARG A 68 8.50 -2.31 12.53
CA ARG A 68 7.87 -0.99 12.44
C ARG A 68 7.64 -0.61 10.98
N MET A 69 8.65 -0.77 10.12
CA MET A 69 8.53 -0.51 8.69
C MET A 69 7.36 -1.27 8.06
N ILE A 70 7.25 -2.58 8.29
CA ILE A 70 6.13 -3.40 7.77
C ILE A 70 4.78 -2.92 8.29
N ARG A 71 4.67 -2.48 9.55
CA ARG A 71 3.41 -1.89 10.07
C ARG A 71 3.02 -0.59 9.36
N TYR A 72 3.98 0.28 9.04
CA TYR A 72 3.73 1.49 8.25
C TYR A 72 3.29 1.14 6.82
N LEU A 73 4.03 0.25 6.15
CA LEU A 73 3.67 -0.21 4.80
C LEU A 73 2.28 -0.84 4.76
N LYS A 74 1.93 -1.63 5.77
CA LYS A 74 0.59 -2.22 5.91
C LYS A 74 -0.51 -1.16 6.05
N LEU A 75 -0.28 -0.12 6.85
CA LEU A 75 -1.23 0.99 6.98
C LEU A 75 -1.39 1.74 5.65
N ILE A 76 -0.28 2.08 4.99
CA ILE A 76 -0.26 2.78 3.71
C ILE A 76 -0.99 1.96 2.64
N LEU A 77 -0.78 0.64 2.61
CA LEU A 77 -1.48 -0.27 1.69
C LEU A 77 -3.00 -0.16 1.85
N VAL A 78 -3.51 -0.22 3.09
CA VAL A 78 -4.96 -0.09 3.35
C VAL A 78 -5.47 1.28 2.95
N LEU A 79 -4.71 2.36 3.19
CA LEU A 79 -5.09 3.71 2.77
C LEU A 79 -5.13 3.86 1.25
N ILE A 80 -4.17 3.29 0.52
CA ILE A 80 -4.13 3.33 -0.95
C ILE A 80 -5.35 2.58 -1.51
N PHE A 81 -5.51 1.30 -1.18
CA PHE A 81 -6.61 0.52 -1.75
C PHE A 81 -7.99 1.03 -1.29
N GLY A 82 -8.10 1.43 -0.01
CA GLY A 82 -9.32 2.04 0.52
C GLY A 82 -9.68 3.35 -0.18
N SER A 83 -8.71 4.23 -0.43
CA SER A 83 -8.96 5.48 -1.16
C SER A 83 -9.34 5.24 -2.62
N ILE A 84 -8.73 4.27 -3.30
CA ILE A 84 -9.14 3.86 -4.65
C ILE A 84 -10.61 3.42 -4.65
N ILE A 85 -10.99 2.50 -3.74
CA ILE A 85 -12.38 2.01 -3.64
C ILE A 85 -13.35 3.18 -3.41
N LEU A 86 -13.03 4.07 -2.46
CA LEU A 86 -13.87 5.23 -2.15
C LEU A 86 -14.01 6.17 -3.35
N LEU A 87 -12.91 6.50 -4.02
CA LEU A 87 -12.92 7.39 -5.19
C LEU A 87 -13.63 6.76 -6.38
N THR A 88 -13.49 5.44 -6.61
CA THR A 88 -14.27 4.71 -7.60
C THR A 88 -15.77 4.76 -7.29
N ILE A 89 -16.17 4.59 -6.01
CA ILE A 89 -17.58 4.75 -5.61
C ILE A 89 -18.07 6.17 -5.89
N GLN A 90 -17.28 7.20 -5.57
CA GLN A 90 -17.64 8.59 -5.82
C GLN A 90 -17.74 8.91 -7.32
N TYR A 91 -16.84 8.34 -8.14
CA TYR A 91 -16.92 8.40 -9.59
C TYR A 91 -18.25 7.83 -10.10
N THR A 92 -18.67 6.65 -9.63
CA THR A 92 -19.94 6.04 -10.05
C THR A 92 -21.18 6.83 -9.64
N LYS A 93 -21.05 7.71 -8.64
CA LYS A 93 -22.09 8.64 -8.19
C LYS A 93 -22.07 9.97 -8.94
N GLY A 94 -21.17 10.14 -9.92
CA GLY A 94 -20.97 11.40 -10.64
C GLY A 94 -20.37 12.52 -9.79
N LYS A 95 -19.70 12.18 -8.68
CA LYS A 95 -19.09 13.14 -7.74
C LYS A 95 -17.58 13.34 -7.94
N SER A 96 -16.97 12.58 -8.85
CA SER A 96 -15.55 12.68 -9.19
C SER A 96 -15.35 12.31 -10.66
N GLU A 97 -14.35 12.93 -11.29
CA GLU A 97 -13.91 12.63 -12.66
C GLU A 97 -12.79 11.58 -12.72
N GLY A 98 -12.25 11.16 -11.57
CA GLY A 98 -11.20 10.16 -11.48
C GLY A 98 -10.54 10.07 -10.11
N LEU A 99 -9.30 9.59 -10.06
CA LEU A 99 -8.41 9.67 -8.89
C LEU A 99 -7.75 11.06 -8.78
N GLY A 100 -7.53 11.72 -9.92
CA GLY A 100 -6.84 13.00 -10.04
C GLY A 100 -5.32 12.86 -10.20
N ILE A 101 -4.70 13.82 -10.88
CA ILE A 101 -3.27 13.80 -11.26
C ILE A 101 -2.32 13.75 -10.06
N TRP A 102 -2.74 14.29 -8.91
CA TRP A 102 -1.96 14.29 -7.68
C TRP A 102 -1.92 12.95 -6.96
N PHE A 103 -2.87 12.03 -7.27
CA PHE A 103 -3.04 10.79 -6.53
C PHE A 103 -1.77 9.93 -6.56
N LEU A 104 -1.20 9.72 -7.75
CA LEU A 104 0.00 8.89 -7.92
C LEU A 104 1.19 9.49 -7.16
N SER A 105 1.41 10.80 -7.27
CA SER A 105 2.49 11.51 -6.57
C SER A 105 2.32 11.43 -5.06
N LEU A 106 1.11 11.66 -4.54
CA LEU A 106 0.79 11.59 -3.12
C LEU A 106 1.04 10.18 -2.56
N MET A 107 0.52 9.14 -3.22
CA MET A 107 0.72 7.76 -2.79
C MET A 107 2.19 7.34 -2.86
N SER A 108 2.92 7.80 -3.90
CA SER A 108 4.36 7.55 -4.03
C SER A 108 5.13 8.15 -2.84
N VAL A 109 4.88 9.41 -2.51
CA VAL A 109 5.50 10.10 -1.36
C VAL A 109 5.18 9.37 -0.05
N LEU A 110 3.93 8.96 0.16
CA LEU A 110 3.51 8.21 1.34
C LEU A 110 4.22 6.86 1.50
N ILE A 111 4.53 6.17 0.41
CA ILE A 111 5.28 4.90 0.44
C ILE A 111 6.77 5.15 0.64
N TYR A 112 7.38 6.00 -0.20
CA TYR A 112 8.83 6.10 -0.31
C TYR A 112 9.46 6.84 0.88
N ILE A 113 8.85 7.88 1.43
CA ILE A 113 9.40 8.61 2.58
C ILE A 113 9.68 7.69 3.78
N PRO A 114 8.69 6.96 4.33
CA PRO A 114 8.93 6.08 5.47
C PRO A 114 9.87 4.93 5.10
N LEU A 115 9.78 4.40 3.88
CA LEU A 115 10.68 3.35 3.41
C LEU A 115 12.15 3.80 3.46
N PHE A 116 12.48 4.95 2.86
CA PHE A 116 13.83 5.51 2.91
C PHE A 116 14.27 5.83 4.34
N TYR A 117 13.38 6.37 5.16
CA TYR A 117 13.67 6.61 6.58
C TYR A 117 14.06 5.32 7.32
N PHE A 118 13.29 4.23 7.16
CA PHE A 118 13.57 2.96 7.84
C PHE A 118 14.84 2.28 7.32
N ILE A 119 15.11 2.36 6.01
CA ILE A 119 16.35 1.86 5.41
C ILE A 119 17.55 2.65 5.92
N ALA A 120 17.52 3.98 5.86
CA ALA A 120 18.61 4.83 6.36
C ALA A 120 18.86 4.60 7.86
N ARG A 121 17.79 4.43 8.65
CA ARG A 121 17.89 4.09 10.07
C ARG A 121 18.51 2.71 10.31
N SER A 122 18.30 1.74 9.43
CA SER A 122 18.89 0.40 9.55
C SER A 122 20.41 0.39 9.32
N LEU A 123 20.92 1.34 8.53
CA LEU A 123 22.33 1.48 8.19
C LEU A 123 23.15 2.23 9.25
N ARG A 124 22.50 3.07 10.07
CA ARG A 124 23.16 3.75 11.20
C ARG A 124 23.57 2.71 12.24
N LYS A 125 24.83 2.72 12.69
CA LYS A 125 25.34 1.79 13.73
C LYS A 125 24.70 2.04 15.08
#